data_AF-A0A2K1KAJ8-F1
#
_entry.id   AF-A0A2K1KAJ8-F1
#
_cell.length_a   1.000
_cell.length_b   1.000
_cell.length_c   1.000
_cell.angle_alpha   90.00
_cell.angle_beta   90.00
_cell.angle_gamma   90.00
#
_symmetry.space_group_name_H-M   'P 1'
#
loop_
_entity.id
_entity.type
_entity.pdbx_description
1 polymer ?
#
loop_
_entity_poly.entity_id
_entity_poly.type
_entity_poly.pdbx_seq_one_letter_code
_entity_poly.pdbx_strand_id
1 'polypeptide(L)'
;MWFNDPVEGREAQMLALKLRDGVVLRAETNRIYLERTGIVTFLLQGLKHLAKVRPSDPAEWLAAFFLKNNPRKNMIITPPKVVDPDNPVPIG
;
A
#
# COMPACT_ATOMS: atom_id res chain seq x y z
N MET A 1 -17.35 -35.55 13.71
CA MET A 1 -17.48 -34.29 14.50
C MET A 1 -16.35 -33.40 14.01
N TRP A 2 -16.52 -32.64 12.92
CA TRP A 2 -16.97 -31.23 12.89
C TRP A 2 -16.31 -30.39 14.00
N PHE A 3 -15.30 -29.62 13.63
CA PHE A 3 -14.48 -28.76 14.47
C PHE A 3 -15.38 -27.91 15.39
N ASN A 4 -15.26 -28.10 16.70
CA ASN A 4 -16.11 -27.45 17.70
C ASN A 4 -15.25 -26.67 18.72
N ASP A 5 -14.11 -26.15 18.27
CA ASP A 5 -13.29 -25.21 19.03
C ASP A 5 -13.56 -23.76 18.56
N PRO A 6 -14.13 -22.89 19.41
CA PRO A 6 -14.49 -21.51 19.03
C PRO A 6 -13.27 -20.61 18.74
N VAL A 7 -12.06 -21.07 19.04
CA VAL A 7 -10.80 -20.39 18.71
C VAL A 7 -10.44 -20.63 17.24
N GLU A 8 -10.53 -21.88 16.79
CA GLU A 8 -10.22 -22.29 15.41
C GLU A 8 -11.18 -21.64 14.39
N GLY A 9 -12.46 -21.46 14.76
CA GLY A 9 -13.42 -20.70 13.96
C GLY A 9 -13.06 -19.22 13.79
N ARG A 10 -12.48 -18.58 14.82
CA ARG A 10 -12.04 -17.17 14.76
C ARG A 10 -10.75 -17.00 13.96
N GLU A 11 -9.83 -17.95 14.07
CA GLU A 11 -8.60 -17.99 13.28
C GLU A 11 -8.89 -18.21 11.80
N ALA A 12 -9.79 -19.14 11.48
CA ALA A 12 -10.28 -19.37 10.12
C ALA A 12 -10.97 -18.12 9.55
N GLN A 13 -11.77 -17.40 10.36
CA GLN A 13 -12.40 -16.15 9.95
C GLN A 13 -11.37 -15.03 9.70
N MET A 14 -10.36 -14.88 10.57
CA MET A 14 -9.30 -13.89 10.38
C MET A 14 -8.42 -14.20 9.16
N LEU A 15 -8.09 -15.47 8.94
CA LEU A 15 -7.40 -15.93 7.74
C LEU A 15 -8.22 -15.65 6.48
N ALA A 16 -9.52 -15.94 6.50
CA ALA A 16 -10.43 -15.63 5.40
C ALA A 16 -10.50 -14.13 5.12
N LEU A 17 -10.51 -13.28 6.16
CA LEU A 17 -10.49 -11.83 6.01
C LEU A 17 -9.19 -11.34 5.37
N LYS A 18 -8.04 -11.81 5.85
CA LYS A 18 -6.71 -11.48 5.30
C LYS A 18 -6.55 -11.93 3.84
N LEU A 19 -7.03 -13.14 3.52
CA LEU A 19 -7.03 -13.66 2.16
C LEU A 19 -7.95 -12.84 1.25
N ARG A 20 -9.15 -12.47 1.72
CA ARG A 20 -10.08 -11.61 0.99
C ARG A 20 -9.43 -10.27 0.67
N ASP A 21 -8.78 -9.62 1.65
CA ASP A 21 -8.15 -8.32 1.44
C ASP A 21 -6.96 -8.42 0.46
N GLY A 22 -6.18 -9.52 0.52
CA GLY A 22 -5.13 -9.83 -0.45
C GLY A 22 -5.64 -10.12 -1.87
N VAL A 23 -6.84 -10.70 -2.01
CA VAL A 23 -7.53 -10.93 -3.29
C VAL A 23 -8.11 -9.64 -3.85
N VAL A 24 -8.66 -8.76 -3.01
CA VAL A 24 -9.15 -7.43 -3.42
C VAL A 24 -8.02 -6.58 -4.02
N LEU A 25 -6.80 -6.66 -3.46
CA LEU A 25 -5.62 -5.98 -4.03
C LEU A 25 -5.20 -6.53 -5.41
N ARG A 26 -5.44 -7.81 -5.70
CA ARG A 26 -5.10 -8.45 -6.99
C ARG A 26 -6.22 -8.33 -8.04
N ALA A 27 -7.45 -8.08 -7.59
CA ALA A 27 -8.63 -7.97 -8.46
C ALA A 27 -8.97 -6.52 -8.84
N GLU A 28 -8.27 -5.52 -8.31
CA GLU A 28 -8.43 -4.15 -8.76
C GLU A 28 -8.01 -4.04 -10.23
N THR A 29 -8.93 -3.63 -11.10
CA THR A 29 -8.60 -3.17 -12.44
C THR A 29 -7.49 -2.13 -12.33
N ASN A 30 -6.45 -2.22 -13.16
CA ASN A 30 -5.27 -1.35 -13.13
C ASN A 30 -5.61 0.14 -12.90
N ARG A 31 -6.70 0.63 -13.50
CA ARG A 31 -7.21 2.00 -13.31
C ARG A 31 -7.50 2.33 -11.85
N ILE A 32 -8.19 1.47 -11.11
CA ILE A 32 -8.58 1.67 -9.70
C ILE A 32 -7.33 1.71 -8.82
N TYR A 33 -6.38 0.80 -9.04
CA TYR A 33 -5.11 0.78 -8.31
C TYR A 33 -4.33 2.09 -8.50
N LEU A 34 -4.21 2.56 -9.75
CA LEU A 34 -3.51 3.80 -10.08
C LEU A 34 -4.21 5.04 -9.49
N GLU A 35 -5.55 5.07 -9.46
CA GLU A 35 -6.31 6.14 -8.82
C GLU A 35 -6.15 6.11 -7.29
N ARG A 36 -6.32 4.94 -6.65
CA ARG A 36 -6.26 4.76 -5.19
C ARG A 36 -4.89 5.04 -4.60
N THR A 37 -3.81 4.67 -5.30
CA THR A 37 -2.44 4.97 -4.86
C THR A 37 -2.12 6.46 -4.92
N GLY A 38 -2.94 7.27 -5.59
CA GLY A 38 -2.69 8.69 -5.79
C GLY A 38 -1.54 8.98 -6.76
N ILE A 39 -1.01 7.97 -7.47
CA ILE A 39 0.12 8.16 -8.38
C ILE A 39 -0.28 8.98 -9.60
N VAL A 40 -1.53 8.89 -10.05
CA VAL A 40 -2.04 9.62 -11.22
C VAL A 40 -2.03 11.13 -11.01
N THR A 41 -2.55 11.61 -9.87
CA THR A 41 -2.57 13.04 -9.56
C THR A 41 -1.16 13.59 -9.39
N PHE A 42 -0.26 12.81 -8.78
CA PHE A 42 1.15 13.17 -8.61
C PHE A 42 1.91 13.24 -9.94
N LEU A 43 1.69 12.27 -10.84
CA LEU A 43 2.26 12.29 -12.20
C LEU A 43 1.83 13.53 -12.97
N LEU A 44 0.53 13.88 -12.92
CA LEU A 44 0.01 15.07 -13.59
C LEU A 44 0.62 16.37 -13.04
N GLN A 45 0.88 16.46 -11.73
CA GLN A 45 1.57 17.60 -11.14
C GLN A 45 3.03 17.72 -11.63
N GLY A 46 3.75 16.61 -11.69
CA GLY A 46 5.11 16.56 -12.22
C GLY A 46 5.17 16.96 -13.69
N LEU A 47 4.26 16.44 -14.52
CA LEU A 47 4.16 16.80 -15.94
C LEU A 47 3.85 18.30 -16.15
N LYS A 48 3.00 18.90 -15.30
CA LYS A 48 2.76 20.35 -15.32
C LYS A 48 4.02 21.16 -15.04
N HIS A 49 4.90 20.70 -14.14
CA HIS A 49 6.16 21.39 -13.84
C HIS A 49 7.19 21.18 -14.95
N LEU A 50 7.28 19.97 -15.48
CA LEU A 50 8.14 19.63 -16.60
C LEU A 50 7.83 20.49 -17.83
N ALA A 51 6.55 20.69 -18.13
CA ALA A 51 6.11 21.54 -19.25
C ALA A 51 6.53 23.01 -19.11
N LYS A 52 6.74 23.50 -17.87
CA LYS A 52 7.21 24.86 -17.58
C LYS A 52 8.72 24.98 -17.71
N VAL A 53 9.47 24.01 -17.19
CA VAL A 53 10.94 24.06 -17.16
C VAL A 53 11.56 23.66 -18.50
N ARG A 54 10.92 22.74 -19.24
CA ARG A 54 11.42 22.16 -20.51
C ARG A 54 12.92 21.84 -20.46
N PRO A 55 13.36 20.98 -19.53
CA PRO A 55 14.75 20.60 -19.40
C PRO A 55 15.23 19.81 -20.64
N SER A 56 16.55 19.79 -20.86
CA SER A 56 17.19 19.05 -21.95
C SER A 56 16.91 17.54 -21.88
N ASP A 57 16.87 16.98 -20.67
CA ASP A 57 16.42 15.62 -20.40
C ASP A 57 15.15 15.62 -19.53
N PRO A 58 13.95 15.44 -20.13
CA PRO A 58 12.69 15.43 -19.40
C PRO A 58 12.52 14.21 -18.50
N ALA A 59 13.06 13.04 -18.87
CA ALA A 59 12.84 11.81 -18.12
C ALA A 59 13.63 11.81 -16.81
N GLU A 60 14.92 12.17 -16.88
CA GLU A 60 15.78 12.27 -15.71
C GLU A 60 15.28 13.34 -14.74
N TRP A 61 14.90 14.50 -15.26
CA TRP A 61 14.37 15.59 -14.46
C TRP A 61 13.08 15.18 -13.72
N LEU A 62 12.17 14.49 -14.40
CA LEU A 62 10.90 14.05 -13.82
C LEU A 62 11.11 13.00 -12.73
N ALA A 63 12.03 12.05 -12.94
CA ALA A 63 12.41 11.07 -11.93
C ALA A 63 12.98 11.75 -10.67
N ALA A 64 13.89 12.71 -10.86
CA ALA A 64 14.43 13.51 -9.77
C ALA A 64 13.34 14.32 -9.04
N PHE A 65 12.38 14.88 -9.78
CA PHE A 65 11.24 15.58 -9.21
C PHE A 65 10.41 14.67 -8.30
N PHE A 66 10.11 13.44 -8.72
CA PHE A 66 9.35 12.50 -7.90
C PHE A 66 10.09 12.07 -6.63
N LEU A 67 11.39 11.80 -6.72
CA LEU A 67 12.20 11.42 -5.54
C LEU A 67 12.32 12.56 -4.52
N LYS A 68 12.43 13.81 -4.99
CA LYS A 68 12.50 14.99 -4.11
C LYS A 68 11.18 15.27 -3.40
N ASN A 69 10.04 15.04 -4.08
CA ASN A 69 8.71 15.37 -3.57
C ASN A 69 7.93 14.17 -3.03
N ASN A 70 8.58 13.02 -2.81
CA ASN A 70 7.91 11.82 -2.33
C ASN A 70 7.40 12.01 -0.87
N PRO A 71 6.09 12.00 -0.61
CA PRO A 71 5.54 12.22 0.73
C PRO A 71 5.89 11.10 1.72
N ARG A 72 6.29 9.93 1.23
CA ARG A 72 6.69 8.77 2.07
C ARG A 72 8.19 8.69 2.31
N LYS A 73 8.98 9.66 1.83
CA LYS A 73 10.45 9.63 1.94
C LYS A 73 10.95 9.45 3.39
N ASN A 74 10.19 9.95 4.36
CA ASN A 74 10.52 9.88 5.78
C ASN A 74 9.57 8.97 6.57
N MET A 75 8.69 8.23 5.89
CA MET A 75 7.80 7.30 6.56
C MET A 75 8.63 6.09 6.97
N ILE A 76 8.90 5.95 8.28
CA ILE A 76 9.40 4.70 8.83
C ILE A 76 8.32 3.67 8.51
N ILE A 77 8.59 2.79 7.54
CA ILE A 77 7.74 1.62 7.30
C ILE A 77 8.03 0.72 8.48
N THR A 78 7.27 0.89 9.56
CA THR A 78 7.23 -0.12 10.60
C THR A 78 6.70 -1.36 9.90
N PRO A 79 7.49 -2.44 9.79
CA PRO A 79 6.95 -3.68 9.26
C PRO A 79 5.69 -4.00 10.07
N PRO A 80 4.62 -4.51 9.43
CA PRO A 80 3.44 -4.93 10.19
C PRO A 80 3.96 -5.80 11.32
N LYS A 81 3.67 -5.43 12.58
CA LYS A 81 4.04 -6.24 13.74
C LYS A 81 3.60 -7.65 13.39
N VAL A 82 4.57 -8.55 13.24
CA VAL A 82 4.28 -9.98 13.26
C VAL A 82 3.64 -10.14 14.63
N VAL A 83 2.33 -10.39 14.63
CA VAL A 83 1.63 -10.77 15.84
C VAL A 83 2.22 -12.14 16.14
N ASP A 84 3.24 -12.18 16.99
CA ASP A 84 3.82 -13.43 17.45
C ASP A 84 2.66 -14.22 18.07
N PRO A 85 2.36 -15.43 17.55
CA PRO A 85 1.22 -16.20 18.03
C PRO A 85 1.32 -16.54 19.52
N ASP A 86 2.52 -16.48 20.09
CA ASP A 86 2.80 -16.78 21.50
C ASP A 86 2.79 -15.55 22.42
N ASN A 87 2.60 -14.33 21.92
CA ASN A 87 2.61 -13.12 22.76
C ASN A 87 1.37 -12.24 22.55
N PRO A 88 0.25 -12.52 23.25
CA PRO A 88 -0.94 -11.70 23.15
C PRO A 88 -0.69 -10.29 23.70
N VAL A 89 -1.14 -9.28 22.95
CA VAL A 89 -1.11 -7.88 23.40
C VAL A 89 -2.08 -7.74 24.58
N PRO A 90 -1.65 -7.23 25.75
CA PRO A 90 -2.55 -7.03 26.88
C PRO A 90 -3.64 -6.01 26.51
N ILE A 91 -4.89 -6.41 26.71
CA ILE A 91 -6.07 -5.54 26.56
C ILE A 91 -6.15 -4.69 27.83
N GLY A 92 -5.72 -3.43 27.73
CA GLY A 92 -5.96 -2.37 28.72
C GLY A 92 -7.15 -1.53 28.33
#